data_AF-A0A5C8APU5-F1
#
_entry.id   AF-A0A5C8APU5-F1
#
_cell.length_a   1.000
_cell.length_b   1.000
_cell.length_c   1.000
_cell.angle_alpha   90.00
_cell.angle_beta   90.00
_cell.angle_gamma   90.00
#
_symmetry.space_group_name_H-M   'P 1'
#
loop_
_entity.id
_entity.type
_entity.pdbx_description
1 polymer ?
#
loop_
_entity_poly.entity_id
_entity_poly.type
_entity_poly.pdbx_seq_one_letter_code
_entity_poly.pdbx_strand_id
1 'polypeptide(L)'
;MKYKAILASTILIATVGSCVKHEIIPAPEPQVDLSCNFKGTINGTDIELTQNVNGYFLETNKSKIVPPTGLSEAIYYSEIKSGQSLTAIKLNIGKVKWDATVSSDPTAAIFNGFMNANPTPNYTTGAVLTPTNTAGFEVSYRDANGDIWLTKEADDVPNTIEFTNIVQESDKTGDYSKFIANFNCKVYHTYITITPSNPPAVGDTTYDEQSFMITDGVFKGWYKR
;
A
#
# COMPACT_ATOMS: atom_id res chain seq x y z
N MET A 1 -55.98 -30.37 -74.73
CA MET A 1 -55.90 -29.17 -73.86
C MET A 1 -55.90 -29.63 -72.41
N LYS A 2 -55.20 -28.95 -71.49
CA LYS A 2 -55.18 -29.30 -70.05
C LYS A 2 -56.29 -28.54 -69.30
N TYR A 3 -56.93 -29.19 -68.34
CA TYR A 3 -57.87 -28.56 -67.40
C TYR A 3 -57.21 -28.26 -66.04
N LYS A 4 -57.90 -27.44 -65.23
CA LYS A 4 -57.54 -26.99 -63.87
C LYS A 4 -57.81 -28.13 -62.83
N ALA A 5 -57.46 -28.06 -61.55
CA ALA A 5 -56.84 -26.99 -60.74
C ALA A 5 -55.66 -27.58 -59.89
N ILE A 6 -55.42 -27.40 -58.58
CA ILE A 6 -56.08 -26.70 -57.45
C ILE A 6 -55.02 -26.21 -56.41
N LEU A 7 -55.44 -25.78 -55.22
CA LEU A 7 -54.61 -25.18 -54.15
C LEU A 7 -53.78 -26.20 -53.34
N ALA A 8 -52.62 -25.72 -52.88
CA ALA A 8 -52.24 -25.81 -51.46
C ALA A 8 -51.44 -24.55 -51.09
N SER A 9 -51.86 -23.81 -50.06
CA SER A 9 -51.19 -22.59 -49.60
C SER A 9 -50.73 -22.75 -48.16
N THR A 10 -49.42 -22.71 -47.93
CA THR A 10 -48.81 -22.86 -46.60
C THR A 10 -47.88 -21.69 -46.35
N ILE A 11 -48.34 -20.69 -45.60
CA ILE A 11 -47.50 -19.55 -45.19
C ILE A 11 -46.71 -19.96 -43.95
N LEU A 12 -45.40 -20.09 -44.11
CA LEU A 12 -44.48 -20.39 -43.01
C LEU A 12 -44.11 -19.09 -42.29
N ILE A 13 -44.77 -18.80 -41.17
CA ILE A 13 -44.45 -17.63 -40.33
C ILE A 13 -43.20 -17.95 -39.49
N ALA A 14 -42.03 -17.49 -39.95
CA ALA A 14 -40.79 -17.57 -39.20
C ALA A 14 -40.77 -16.52 -38.08
N THR A 15 -41.28 -16.87 -36.90
CA THR A 15 -41.21 -16.02 -35.70
C THR A 15 -39.77 -15.94 -35.18
N VAL A 16 -39.01 -14.94 -35.65
CA VAL A 16 -37.70 -14.60 -35.08
C VAL A 16 -37.88 -14.10 -33.64
N GLY A 17 -37.71 -15.02 -32.68
CA GLY A 17 -37.78 -14.76 -31.25
C GLY A 17 -36.61 -13.90 -30.78
N SER A 18 -36.63 -12.61 -31.11
CA SER A 18 -35.70 -11.60 -30.60
C SER A 18 -35.97 -11.38 -29.11
N CYS A 19 -35.44 -12.29 -28.29
CA CYS A 19 -35.35 -12.10 -26.85
C CYS A 19 -34.30 -11.04 -26.59
N VAL A 20 -34.68 -9.77 -26.76
CA VAL A 20 -33.91 -8.62 -26.32
C VAL A 20 -33.88 -8.69 -24.79
N LYS A 21 -32.87 -9.39 -24.27
CA LYS A 21 -32.57 -9.41 -22.84
C LYS A 21 -32.40 -7.97 -22.42
N HIS A 22 -33.37 -7.46 -21.65
CA HIS A 22 -33.33 -6.07 -21.19
C HIS A 22 -32.06 -5.92 -20.35
N GLU A 23 -31.12 -5.13 -20.84
CA GLU A 23 -29.84 -4.92 -20.16
C GLU A 23 -30.09 -3.98 -18.98
N ILE A 24 -30.49 -4.58 -17.85
CA ILE A 24 -30.54 -3.94 -16.56
C ILE A 24 -29.08 -3.67 -16.18
N ILE A 25 -28.57 -2.52 -16.63
CA ILE A 25 -27.32 -1.95 -16.13
C ILE A 25 -27.51 -1.80 -14.61
N PRO A 26 -26.72 -2.50 -13.77
CA PRO A 26 -26.83 -2.35 -12.32
C PRO A 26 -26.57 -0.89 -11.95
N ALA A 27 -27.27 -0.39 -10.93
CA ALA A 27 -26.94 0.91 -10.37
C ALA A 27 -25.44 0.93 -9.96
N PRO A 28 -24.68 2.00 -10.28
CA PRO A 28 -23.26 2.06 -9.94
C PRO A 28 -23.03 1.73 -8.47
N GLU A 29 -22.17 0.75 -8.22
CA GLU A 29 -21.89 0.31 -6.86
C GLU A 29 -21.07 1.39 -6.15
N PRO A 30 -21.42 1.78 -4.90
CA PRO A 30 -20.68 2.80 -4.19
C PRO A 30 -19.24 2.31 -3.95
N GLN A 31 -18.28 3.09 -4.43
CA GLN A 31 -16.84 2.90 -4.21
C GLN A 31 -16.33 3.97 -3.23
N VAL A 32 -15.31 3.62 -2.46
CA VAL A 32 -14.64 4.59 -1.58
C VAL A 32 -13.83 5.59 -2.43
N ASP A 33 -13.95 6.88 -2.13
CA ASP A 33 -13.09 7.91 -2.74
C ASP A 33 -11.66 7.82 -2.16
N LEU A 34 -10.72 7.31 -2.96
CA LEU A 34 -9.35 7.01 -2.55
C LEU A 34 -8.35 7.93 -3.28
N SER A 35 -7.92 8.98 -2.57
CA SER A 35 -6.95 9.97 -3.04
C SER A 35 -5.67 9.97 -2.20
N CYS A 36 -4.51 9.91 -2.86
CA CYS A 36 -3.19 9.97 -2.22
C CYS A 36 -2.30 11.11 -2.76
N ASN A 37 -1.46 11.65 -1.88
CA ASN A 37 -0.34 12.52 -2.26
C ASN A 37 0.73 12.52 -1.16
N PHE A 38 1.98 12.76 -1.54
CA PHE A 38 3.08 13.06 -0.63
C PHE A 38 3.66 14.45 -0.96
N LYS A 39 4.03 15.20 0.07
CA LYS A 39 4.89 16.39 0.00
C LYS A 39 5.92 16.32 1.12
N GLY A 40 7.12 16.84 0.92
CA GLY A 40 8.12 17.01 1.97
C GLY A 40 9.50 17.33 1.39
N THR A 41 10.41 17.80 2.24
CA THR A 41 11.79 18.14 1.84
C THR A 41 12.71 16.95 2.12
N ILE A 42 13.32 16.40 1.06
CA ILE A 42 14.21 15.24 1.13
C ILE A 42 15.62 15.70 0.77
N ASN A 43 16.58 15.56 1.69
CA ASN A 43 17.96 16.03 1.51
C ASN A 43 18.06 17.50 1.01
N GLY A 44 17.21 18.38 1.55
CA GLY A 44 17.14 19.79 1.15
C GLY A 44 16.46 20.08 -0.19
N THR A 45 15.85 19.08 -0.84
CA THR A 45 15.08 19.24 -2.09
C THR A 45 13.60 18.95 -1.84
N ASP A 46 12.71 19.84 -2.27
CA ASP A 46 11.27 19.63 -2.14
C ASP A 46 10.76 18.58 -3.14
N ILE A 47 10.06 17.56 -2.62
CA ILE A 47 9.52 16.45 -3.40
C ILE A 47 8.00 16.43 -3.24
N GLU A 48 7.27 16.43 -4.36
CA GLU A 48 5.82 16.24 -4.42
C GLU A 48 5.47 15.08 -5.33
N LEU A 49 4.75 14.09 -4.78
CA LEU A 49 4.24 12.92 -5.49
C LEU A 49 2.72 12.95 -5.41
N THR A 50 2.03 13.14 -6.54
CA THR A 50 0.56 13.32 -6.57
C THR A 50 -0.08 12.31 -7.52
N GLN A 51 -1.13 11.64 -7.06
CA GLN A 51 -1.83 10.60 -7.81
C GLN A 51 -2.24 11.04 -9.22
N ASN A 52 -2.10 10.13 -10.19
CA ASN A 52 -2.33 10.32 -11.62
C ASN A 52 -1.39 11.32 -12.33
N VAL A 53 -0.57 12.10 -11.62
CA VAL A 53 0.55 12.85 -12.21
C VAL A 53 1.72 11.88 -12.44
N ASN A 54 2.42 11.96 -13.57
CA ASN A 54 3.61 11.14 -13.90
C ASN A 54 3.45 9.64 -13.57
N GLY A 55 2.26 9.08 -13.75
CA GLY A 55 1.95 7.67 -13.46
C GLY A 55 1.93 7.27 -11.98
N TYR A 56 1.85 8.20 -11.03
CA TYR A 56 1.80 7.91 -9.59
C TYR A 56 0.46 7.33 -9.13
N PHE A 57 0.52 6.33 -8.25
CA PHE A 57 -0.62 5.70 -7.57
C PHE A 57 -0.21 5.22 -6.16
N LEU A 58 -1.20 4.87 -5.32
CA LEU A 58 -0.95 4.17 -4.05
C LEU A 58 -1.03 2.65 -4.25
N GLU A 59 0.01 1.93 -3.83
CA GLU A 59 -0.05 0.50 -3.58
C GLU A 59 -0.19 0.24 -2.07
N THR A 60 -1.09 -0.69 -1.71
CA THR A 60 -1.35 -1.05 -0.31
C THR A 60 -1.34 -2.56 -0.16
N ASN A 61 -0.62 -3.06 0.85
CA ASN A 61 -0.59 -4.50 1.14
C ASN A 61 -0.27 -4.72 2.64
N LYS A 62 -0.21 -6.00 3.04
CA LYS A 62 0.04 -6.42 4.42
C LYS A 62 0.95 -7.66 4.47
N SER A 63 1.95 -7.61 5.32
CA SER A 63 2.76 -8.78 5.70
C SER A 63 2.12 -9.46 6.90
N LYS A 64 1.95 -10.79 6.86
CA LYS A 64 1.34 -11.58 7.95
C LYS A 64 2.33 -12.58 8.53
N ILE A 65 2.44 -12.61 9.85
CA ILE A 65 3.19 -13.61 10.62
C ILE A 65 2.15 -14.46 11.36
N VAL A 66 2.08 -15.75 11.02
CA VAL A 66 1.15 -16.72 11.62
C VAL A 66 1.99 -17.78 12.35
N PRO A 67 2.21 -17.65 13.67
CA PRO A 67 2.96 -18.63 14.44
C PRO A 67 2.14 -19.92 14.64
N PRO A 68 2.78 -21.08 14.92
CA PRO A 68 2.07 -22.32 15.23
C PRO A 68 1.22 -22.25 16.52
N THR A 69 1.53 -21.31 17.41
CA THR A 69 0.81 -21.06 18.67
C THR A 69 0.80 -19.56 18.99
N GLY A 70 -0.28 -19.09 19.63
CA GLY A 70 -0.46 -17.67 19.97
C GLY A 70 -1.16 -16.84 18.89
N LEU A 71 -1.21 -15.52 19.08
CA LEU A 71 -1.83 -14.59 18.14
C LEU A 71 -0.94 -14.36 16.91
N SER A 72 -1.58 -14.16 15.76
CA SER A 72 -0.93 -13.75 14.52
C SER A 72 -0.79 -12.23 14.43
N GLU A 73 0.17 -11.78 13.62
CA GLU A 73 0.62 -10.39 13.59
C GLU A 73 0.67 -9.85 12.14
N ALA A 74 0.08 -8.68 11.90
CA ALA A 74 0.01 -8.05 10.58
C ALA A 74 0.67 -6.66 10.57
N ILE A 75 1.51 -6.42 9.57
CA ILE A 75 2.15 -5.13 9.30
C ILE A 75 1.59 -4.62 7.97
N TYR A 76 0.95 -3.46 8.00
CA TYR A 76 0.33 -2.83 6.83
C TYR A 76 1.28 -1.81 6.21
N TYR A 77 1.24 -1.64 4.89
CA TYR A 77 1.95 -0.55 4.22
C TYR A 77 1.11 0.21 3.21
N SER A 78 1.52 1.46 3.00
CA SER A 78 1.09 2.34 1.91
C SER A 78 2.33 2.83 1.17
N GLU A 79 2.44 2.60 -0.13
CA GLU A 79 3.54 3.05 -0.98
C GLU A 79 3.00 3.92 -2.12
N ILE A 80 3.34 5.21 -2.15
CA ILE A 80 3.08 6.06 -3.31
C ILE A 80 4.25 5.94 -4.29
N LYS A 81 3.97 5.39 -5.46
CA LYS A 81 4.95 4.94 -6.47
C LYS A 81 4.44 5.18 -7.88
N SER A 82 5.32 5.15 -8.87
CA SER A 82 4.98 5.29 -10.28
C SER A 82 5.45 4.11 -11.12
N GLY A 83 4.78 3.87 -12.25
CA GLY A 83 5.27 3.01 -13.34
C GLY A 83 6.17 3.73 -14.35
N GLN A 84 6.42 5.03 -14.17
CA GLN A 84 7.18 5.92 -15.05
C GLN A 84 8.37 6.60 -14.35
N SER A 85 8.44 6.53 -13.02
CA SER A 85 9.50 7.10 -12.18
C SER A 85 9.83 6.14 -11.05
N LEU A 86 11.13 6.00 -10.72
CA LEU A 86 11.58 5.11 -9.64
C LEU A 86 11.25 5.68 -8.26
N THR A 87 11.21 7.00 -8.12
CA THR A 87 11.00 7.70 -6.85
C THR A 87 9.71 7.23 -6.16
N ALA A 88 9.77 6.96 -4.86
CA ALA A 88 8.59 6.55 -4.09
C ALA A 88 8.76 6.83 -2.59
N ILE A 89 7.63 7.02 -1.91
CA ILE A 89 7.55 7.05 -0.44
C ILE A 89 6.68 5.90 0.03
N LYS A 90 7.19 5.13 0.99
CA LYS A 90 6.49 4.03 1.63
C LYS A 90 6.47 4.20 3.14
N LEU A 91 5.32 3.92 3.72
CA LEU A 91 5.06 4.01 5.15
C LEU A 91 4.46 2.70 5.65
N ASN A 92 5.16 2.03 6.57
CA ASN A 92 4.76 0.80 7.24
C ASN A 92 4.18 1.12 8.62
N ILE A 93 3.12 0.41 9.05
CA ILE A 93 2.59 0.46 10.42
C ILE A 93 2.24 -0.96 10.90
N GLY A 94 2.56 -1.29 12.16
CA GLY A 94 2.34 -2.62 12.72
C GLY A 94 2.47 -2.65 14.25
N LYS A 95 2.20 -3.76 14.94
CA LYS A 95 1.66 -5.03 14.43
C LYS A 95 0.22 -5.20 14.92
N VAL A 96 -0.73 -5.32 13.98
CA VAL A 96 -2.12 -5.65 14.29
C VAL A 96 -2.21 -7.12 14.69
N LYS A 97 -2.74 -7.41 15.89
CA LYS A 97 -2.83 -8.77 16.43
C LYS A 97 -4.22 -9.36 16.28
N TRP A 98 -4.33 -10.60 15.83
CA TRP A 98 -5.61 -11.33 15.73
C TRP A 98 -5.42 -12.84 15.89
N ASP A 99 -6.53 -13.56 16.07
CA ASP A 99 -6.55 -15.02 16.10
C ASP A 99 -6.75 -15.59 14.68
N ALA A 100 -5.70 -16.19 14.13
CA ALA A 100 -5.73 -16.79 12.81
C ALA A 100 -6.51 -18.12 12.72
N THR A 101 -6.88 -18.72 13.85
CA THR A 101 -7.78 -19.90 13.88
C THR A 101 -9.24 -19.51 13.67
N VAL A 102 -9.59 -18.25 13.95
CA VAL A 102 -10.95 -17.69 13.79
C VAL A 102 -11.13 -16.96 12.46
N SER A 103 -10.08 -16.32 11.93
CA SER A 103 -10.13 -15.55 10.67
C SER A 103 -8.77 -15.53 9.98
N SER A 104 -8.73 -15.59 8.64
CA SER A 104 -7.47 -15.53 7.88
C SER A 104 -6.69 -14.21 8.04
N ASP A 105 -7.39 -13.16 8.48
CA ASP A 105 -6.93 -11.78 8.57
C ASP A 105 -7.58 -11.08 9.79
N PRO A 106 -7.01 -9.97 10.32
CA PRO A 106 -7.68 -9.13 11.31
C PRO A 106 -9.09 -8.74 10.83
N THR A 107 -10.09 -8.76 11.71
CA THR A 107 -11.44 -8.29 11.36
C THR A 107 -11.45 -6.77 11.17
N ALA A 108 -12.46 -6.22 10.48
CA ALA A 108 -12.60 -4.76 10.31
C ALA A 108 -12.58 -4.02 11.66
N ALA A 109 -13.21 -4.58 12.70
CA ALA A 109 -13.17 -4.01 14.06
C ALA A 109 -11.76 -4.00 14.68
N ILE A 110 -10.96 -5.06 14.49
CA ILE A 110 -9.58 -5.14 15.00
C ILE A 110 -8.67 -4.16 14.24
N PHE A 111 -8.77 -4.12 12.92
CA PHE A 111 -8.01 -3.22 12.05
C PHE A 111 -8.33 -1.74 12.35
N ASN A 112 -9.61 -1.37 12.36
CA ASN A 112 -10.06 -0.01 12.66
C ASN A 112 -9.73 0.38 14.11
N GLY A 113 -9.85 -0.54 15.06
CA GLY A 113 -9.48 -0.32 16.46
C GLY A 113 -7.98 -0.04 16.62
N PHE A 114 -7.11 -0.80 15.95
CA PHE A 114 -5.67 -0.57 15.98
C PHE A 114 -5.29 0.80 15.41
N MET A 115 -5.83 1.17 14.24
CA MET A 115 -5.47 2.43 13.57
C MET A 115 -5.86 3.65 14.41
N ASN A 116 -7.07 3.66 14.98
CA ASN A 116 -7.52 4.76 15.85
C ASN A 116 -6.83 4.79 17.22
N ALA A 117 -6.36 3.65 17.73
CA ALA A 117 -5.66 3.58 19.01
C ALA A 117 -4.18 4.02 18.94
N ASN A 118 -3.60 4.14 17.75
CA ASN A 118 -2.18 4.44 17.57
C ASN A 118 -1.96 5.57 16.55
N PRO A 119 -2.39 6.82 16.84
CA PRO A 119 -2.12 7.97 15.98
C PRO A 119 -0.65 8.40 16.00
N THR A 120 0.09 8.11 17.07
CA THR A 120 1.52 8.44 17.24
C THR A 120 2.32 7.19 17.63
N PRO A 121 2.48 6.21 16.73
CA PRO A 121 3.36 5.06 16.98
C PRO A 121 4.81 5.54 17.12
N ASN A 122 5.58 4.84 17.96
CA ASN A 122 7.03 5.05 18.00
C ASN A 122 7.67 4.42 16.77
N TYR A 123 8.84 4.91 16.33
CA TYR A 123 9.62 4.21 15.32
C TYR A 123 10.02 2.82 15.84
N THR A 124 9.98 1.81 14.97
CA THR A 124 10.68 0.54 15.18
C THR A 124 11.04 -0.11 13.84
N THR A 125 12.18 -0.81 13.79
CA THR A 125 12.61 -1.55 12.60
C THR A 125 11.54 -2.56 12.15
N GLY A 126 11.18 -2.53 10.86
CA GLY A 126 10.12 -3.33 10.26
C GLY A 126 8.70 -3.00 10.73
N ALA A 127 8.49 -1.85 11.41
CA ALA A 127 7.26 -1.53 12.14
C ALA A 127 6.85 -2.65 13.15
N VAL A 128 7.84 -3.31 13.74
CA VAL A 128 7.69 -4.45 14.67
C VAL A 128 7.51 -3.95 16.11
N LEU A 129 6.53 -4.48 16.84
CA LEU A 129 6.41 -4.20 18.27
C LEU A 129 7.60 -4.75 19.07
N THR A 130 8.24 -3.89 19.86
CA THR A 130 9.00 -4.31 21.04
C THR A 130 8.03 -4.71 22.17
N PRO A 131 8.44 -5.47 23.20
CA PRO A 131 7.53 -5.96 24.24
C PRO A 131 6.78 -4.89 25.06
N THR A 132 7.20 -3.63 24.95
CA THR A 132 6.64 -2.47 25.68
C THR A 132 5.86 -1.50 24.80
N ASN A 133 5.85 -1.66 23.47
CA ASN A 133 5.26 -0.72 22.52
C ASN A 133 4.03 -1.32 21.81
N THR A 134 2.96 -0.53 21.62
CA THR A 134 1.68 -1.01 21.04
C THR A 134 1.57 -0.82 19.53
N ALA A 135 2.33 0.13 18.95
CA ALA A 135 2.48 0.29 17.51
C ALA A 135 3.87 0.81 17.14
N GLY A 136 4.45 0.21 16.11
CA GLY A 136 5.65 0.64 15.42
C GLY A 136 5.32 1.25 14.07
N PHE A 137 6.16 2.17 13.60
CA PHE A 137 6.19 2.62 12.21
C PHE A 137 7.60 2.58 11.62
N GLU A 138 7.69 2.56 10.30
CA GLU A 138 8.93 2.62 9.54
C GLU A 138 8.66 3.33 8.19
N VAL A 139 9.60 4.17 7.75
CA VAL A 139 9.53 4.86 6.45
C VAL A 139 10.66 4.36 5.56
N SER A 140 10.34 4.09 4.29
CA SER A 140 11.36 3.90 3.25
C SER A 140 11.12 4.83 2.08
N TYR A 141 12.15 5.55 1.67
CA TYR A 141 12.20 6.33 0.45
C TYR A 141 12.95 5.53 -0.62
N ARG A 142 12.42 5.46 -1.83
CA ARG A 142 13.18 5.02 -3.01
C ARG A 142 13.48 6.24 -3.85
N ASP A 143 14.72 6.42 -4.27
CA ASP A 143 15.14 7.61 -4.99
C ASP A 143 15.00 7.51 -6.52
N ALA A 144 15.55 8.49 -7.24
CA ALA A 144 15.51 8.54 -8.70
C ALA A 144 16.48 7.56 -9.40
N ASN A 145 17.49 7.04 -8.69
CA ASN A 145 18.39 5.99 -9.18
C ASN A 145 17.78 4.59 -8.95
N GLY A 146 16.92 4.48 -7.94
CA GLY A 146 16.29 3.23 -7.49
C GLY A 146 16.82 2.73 -6.15
N ASP A 147 17.76 3.43 -5.52
CA ASP A 147 18.29 3.06 -4.21
C ASP A 147 17.21 3.21 -3.14
N ILE A 148 17.15 2.25 -2.22
CA ILE A 148 16.20 2.23 -1.11
C ILE A 148 16.89 2.75 0.15
N TRP A 149 16.31 3.79 0.71
CA TRP A 149 16.74 4.49 1.92
C TRP A 149 15.72 4.20 3.03
N LEU A 150 16.15 3.60 4.14
CA LEU A 150 15.28 3.09 5.20
C LEU A 150 15.51 3.82 6.52
N THR A 151 14.46 4.13 7.29
CA THR A 151 14.61 4.58 8.68
C THR A 151 15.27 3.51 9.54
N LYS A 152 16.23 3.92 10.37
CA LYS A 152 16.89 3.09 11.39
C LYS A 152 16.70 3.73 12.77
N GLU A 153 16.97 3.00 13.85
CA GLU A 153 17.18 3.64 15.17
C GLU A 153 18.31 4.67 15.02
N ALA A 154 18.10 5.88 15.51
CA ALA A 154 18.99 7.01 15.30
C ALA A 154 19.30 7.71 16.63
N ASP A 155 20.58 7.76 17.01
CA ASP A 155 21.04 8.33 18.28
C ASP A 155 20.95 9.86 18.32
N ASP A 156 20.83 10.54 17.18
CA ASP A 156 20.95 11.99 17.03
C ASP A 156 19.64 12.73 16.68
N VAL A 157 18.73 12.12 15.91
CA VAL A 157 17.45 12.72 15.52
C VAL A 157 16.33 11.68 15.63
N PRO A 158 15.29 11.90 16.47
CA PRO A 158 14.20 10.95 16.63
C PRO A 158 13.32 10.90 15.37
N ASN A 159 13.12 9.69 14.84
CA ASN A 159 12.07 9.43 13.85
C ASN A 159 10.70 9.63 14.51
N THR A 160 9.89 10.54 13.96
CA THR A 160 8.58 10.94 14.52
C THR A 160 7.48 10.87 13.47
N ILE A 161 6.26 10.52 13.89
CA ILE A 161 5.07 10.52 13.03
C ILE A 161 3.79 10.84 13.83
N GLU A 162 2.86 11.54 13.18
CA GLU A 162 1.49 11.76 13.64
C GLU A 162 0.49 11.48 12.50
N PHE A 163 -0.36 10.48 12.69
CA PHE A 163 -1.50 10.16 11.83
C PHE A 163 -2.73 10.98 12.27
N THR A 164 -3.12 11.96 11.46
CA THR A 164 -4.34 12.75 11.61
C THR A 164 -5.38 12.37 10.55
N ASN A 165 -6.61 12.86 10.70
CA ASN A 165 -7.74 12.59 9.80
C ASN A 165 -7.91 11.09 9.46
N ILE A 166 -7.79 10.24 10.49
CA ILE A 166 -7.97 8.79 10.32
C ILE A 166 -9.46 8.51 10.10
N VAL A 167 -9.83 7.98 8.93
CA VAL A 167 -11.23 7.77 8.52
C VAL A 167 -11.39 6.38 7.93
N GLN A 168 -12.37 5.63 8.43
CA GLN A 168 -12.61 4.24 8.01
C GLN A 168 -13.86 4.13 7.13
N GLU A 169 -13.69 3.55 5.95
CA GLU A 169 -14.74 3.31 4.96
C GLU A 169 -14.51 1.96 4.28
N SER A 170 -15.57 1.35 3.73
CA SER A 170 -15.51 0.04 3.09
C SER A 170 -16.33 0.03 1.81
N ASP A 171 -15.84 -0.67 0.79
CA ASP A 171 -16.62 -1.06 -0.39
C ASP A 171 -16.43 -2.55 -0.69
N LYS A 172 -16.96 -3.04 -1.82
CA LYS A 172 -16.87 -4.46 -2.20
C LYS A 172 -15.44 -4.96 -2.45
N THR A 173 -14.47 -4.07 -2.57
CA THR A 173 -13.07 -4.41 -2.82
C THR A 173 -12.24 -4.46 -1.53
N GLY A 174 -12.75 -3.98 -0.39
CA GLY A 174 -12.13 -4.13 0.92
C GLY A 174 -12.52 -3.04 1.94
N ASP A 175 -11.95 -3.17 3.15
CA ASP A 175 -12.04 -2.17 4.21
C ASP A 175 -10.77 -1.29 4.21
N TYR A 176 -10.95 0.01 4.42
CA TYR A 176 -9.91 1.03 4.32
C TYR A 176 -9.80 1.84 5.60
N SER A 177 -8.57 2.24 5.94
CA SER A 177 -8.31 3.29 6.93
C SER A 177 -7.48 4.38 6.27
N LYS A 178 -8.13 5.45 5.83
CA LYS A 178 -7.51 6.67 5.29
C LYS A 178 -6.74 7.39 6.39
N PHE A 179 -5.75 8.19 6.01
CA PHE A 179 -4.95 9.00 6.93
C PHE A 179 -4.31 10.21 6.25
N ILE A 180 -3.86 11.17 7.05
CA ILE A 180 -2.78 12.11 6.74
C ILE A 180 -1.67 11.87 7.76
N ALA A 181 -0.52 11.39 7.32
CA ALA A 181 0.64 11.13 8.16
C ALA A 181 1.63 12.28 8.03
N ASN A 182 1.99 12.90 9.15
CA ASN A 182 2.94 14.00 9.24
C ASN A 182 4.20 13.46 9.93
N PHE A 183 5.37 13.48 9.29
CA PHE A 183 6.57 12.84 9.81
C PHE A 183 7.87 13.61 9.53
N ASN A 184 8.83 13.42 10.45
CA ASN A 184 10.23 13.83 10.28
C ASN A 184 11.10 12.61 10.61
N CYS A 185 11.97 12.21 9.69
CA CYS A 185 12.66 10.92 9.75
C CYS A 185 14.05 11.01 9.12
N LYS A 186 15.01 10.24 9.64
CA LYS A 186 16.35 10.06 9.08
C LYS A 186 16.41 8.71 8.36
N VAL A 187 16.71 8.72 7.07
CA VAL A 187 16.76 7.52 6.23
C VAL A 187 18.19 7.21 5.79
N TYR A 188 18.50 5.92 5.70
CA TYR A 188 19.86 5.40 5.57
C TYR A 188 19.96 4.42 4.39
N HIS A 189 21.07 4.46 3.66
CA HIS A 189 21.48 3.46 2.67
C HIS A 189 22.91 3.00 2.94
N THR A 190 23.22 1.73 2.67
CA THR A 190 24.53 1.14 2.94
C THR A 190 25.14 0.59 1.64
N TYR A 191 26.06 1.35 1.04
CA TYR A 191 26.79 0.94 -0.15
C TYR A 191 27.88 -0.09 0.20
N ILE A 192 27.98 -1.17 -0.58
CA ILE A 192 28.97 -2.24 -0.40
C ILE A 192 30.01 -2.15 -1.52
N THR A 193 31.22 -1.72 -1.19
CA THR A 193 32.35 -1.69 -2.14
C THR A 193 33.22 -2.92 -1.93
N ILE A 194 33.33 -3.77 -2.96
CA ILE A 194 34.28 -4.88 -2.98
C ILE A 194 35.52 -4.46 -3.79
N THR A 195 36.67 -4.40 -3.13
CA THR A 195 37.98 -4.13 -3.72
C THR A 195 38.81 -5.42 -3.65
N PRO A 196 38.73 -6.32 -4.64
CA PRO A 196 39.34 -7.65 -4.54
C PRO A 196 40.88 -7.56 -4.58
N SER A 197 41.54 -8.08 -3.54
CA SER A 197 42.98 -8.27 -3.54
C SER A 197 43.37 -9.65 -4.07
N ASN A 198 44.66 -9.85 -4.37
CA ASN A 198 45.19 -11.16 -4.75
C ASN A 198 46.50 -11.44 -3.98
N PRO A 199 46.53 -12.41 -3.05
CA PRO A 199 45.42 -13.25 -2.62
C PRO A 199 44.28 -12.44 -1.95
N PRO A 200 43.02 -12.92 -1.98
CA PRO A 200 41.89 -12.23 -1.33
C PRO A 200 42.08 -12.07 0.17
N ALA A 201 41.76 -10.91 0.72
CA ALA A 201 42.03 -10.57 2.12
C ALA A 201 40.76 -10.28 2.94
N VAL A 202 40.86 -10.50 4.26
CA VAL A 202 39.85 -10.03 5.23
C VAL A 202 39.99 -8.51 5.34
N GLY A 203 39.21 -7.80 4.53
CA GLY A 203 39.31 -6.35 4.32
C GLY A 203 38.84 -5.90 2.94
N ASP A 204 38.74 -6.82 1.98
CA ASP A 204 38.32 -6.55 0.59
C ASP A 204 36.88 -6.03 0.46
N THR A 205 36.09 -5.96 1.53
CA THR A 205 34.72 -5.44 1.54
C THR A 205 34.60 -4.25 2.49
N THR A 206 34.29 -3.08 1.94
CA THR A 206 34.00 -1.85 2.69
C THR A 206 32.51 -1.55 2.65
N TYR A 207 31.95 -1.14 3.79
CA TYR A 207 30.58 -0.66 3.91
C TYR A 207 30.61 0.85 4.14
N ASP A 208 29.99 1.61 3.25
CA ASP A 208 29.77 3.05 3.41
C ASP A 208 28.29 3.29 3.73
N GLU A 209 28.00 3.97 4.84
CA GLU A 209 26.62 4.29 5.22
C GLU A 209 26.34 5.77 5.06
N GLN A 210 25.42 6.07 4.15
CA GLN A 210 24.97 7.43 3.87
C GLN A 210 23.57 7.62 4.45
N SER A 211 23.26 8.83 4.91
CA SER A 211 21.94 9.17 5.42
C SER A 211 21.58 10.63 5.15
N PHE A 212 20.28 10.91 5.10
CA PHE A 212 19.73 12.25 5.04
C PHE A 212 18.38 12.34 5.75
N MET A 213 17.95 13.57 6.03
CA MET A 213 16.63 13.85 6.58
C MET A 213 15.56 13.87 5.47
N ILE A 214 14.39 13.35 5.83
CA ILE A 214 13.10 13.75 5.28
C ILE A 214 12.46 14.64 6.35
N THR A 215 12.22 15.91 6.03
CA THR A 215 11.51 16.86 6.89
C THR A 215 10.18 17.27 6.28
N ASP A 216 9.26 17.71 7.15
CA ASP A 216 7.95 18.26 6.75
C ASP A 216 7.15 17.28 5.86
N GLY A 217 7.34 15.98 6.09
CA GLY A 217 6.76 14.91 5.29
C GLY A 217 5.28 14.74 5.57
N VAL A 218 4.43 15.12 4.62
CA VAL A 218 2.96 15.00 4.68
C VAL A 218 2.51 13.98 3.65
N PHE A 219 2.08 12.81 4.09
CA PHE A 219 1.57 11.71 3.27
C PHE A 219 0.07 11.49 3.51
N LYS A 220 -0.76 11.89 2.54
CA LYS A 220 -2.16 11.47 2.47
C LYS A 220 -2.24 10.11 1.79
N GLY A 221 -2.88 9.14 2.44
CA GLY A 221 -3.01 7.79 1.91
C GLY A 221 -4.08 6.99 2.62
N TRP A 222 -4.04 5.67 2.45
CA TRP A 222 -4.90 4.72 3.16
C TRP A 222 -4.20 3.38 3.32
N TYR A 223 -4.44 2.70 4.44
CA TYR A 223 -4.17 1.26 4.56
C TYR A 223 -5.40 0.46 4.12
N LYS A 224 -5.20 -0.76 3.62
CA LYS A 224 -6.26 -1.68 3.19
C LYS A 224 -6.16 -3.00 3.97
N ARG A 225 -7.29 -3.50 4.50
CA ARG A 225 -7.34 -4.61 5.47
C ARG A 225 -6.89 -5.97 4.96
#